data_AF-A0A0A0BS27-F1
#
_entry.id   AF-A0A0A0BS27-F1
#
_cell.length_a   1.000
_cell.length_b   1.000
_cell.length_c   1.000
_cell.angle_alpha   90.00
_cell.angle_beta   90.00
_cell.angle_gamma   90.00
#
_symmetry.space_group_name_H-M   'P 1'
#
loop_
_entity.id
_entity.type
_entity.pdbx_description
1 polymer ?
#
loop_
_entity_poly.entity_id
_entity_poly.type
_entity_poly.pdbx_seq_one_letter_code
_entity_poly.pdbx_strand_id
1 'polypeptide(L)'
;MFFNGGMIPNYVLINAIGFTNTIWAIVIPNAISVFNLLVMKSFFENLPEELEEAAAIDGLSTYGIFFRIVLPLSKAVIATMILFYAVTFWNSWFQAFLYMDRAELYPVTVYLRNMIAGASTATSVGGAAGADNVAQIASNIQAVTMVLTVLPIICLYPFIQKYFVSGIMLGAVKQ
;
A
#
# COMPACT_ATOMS: atom_id res chain seq x y z
N MET A 1 -0.14 -14.70 14.85
CA MET A 1 1.27 -14.29 14.79
C MET A 1 1.87 -14.97 13.57
N PHE A 2 2.06 -14.25 12.47
CA PHE A 2 2.68 -14.82 11.28
C PHE A 2 4.20 -14.73 11.44
N PHE A 3 4.86 -15.88 11.46
CA PHE A 3 6.31 -15.98 11.56
C PHE A 3 6.96 -15.20 10.41
N ASN A 4 7.94 -14.35 10.71
CA ASN A 4 8.66 -13.55 9.72
C ASN A 4 10.16 -13.71 9.95
N GLY A 5 10.93 -13.85 8.86
CA GLY A 5 12.40 -13.97 8.92
C GLY A 5 13.11 -12.75 9.51
N GLY A 6 12.42 -11.63 9.71
CA GLY A 6 12.98 -10.39 10.22
C GLY A 6 13.60 -9.53 9.13
N MET A 7 14.02 -8.33 9.51
CA MET A 7 14.52 -7.32 8.57
C MET A 7 15.82 -7.75 7.88
N ILE A 8 16.79 -8.27 8.65
CA ILE A 8 18.13 -8.59 8.13
C ILE A 8 18.07 -9.74 7.12
N PRO A 9 17.43 -10.90 7.39
CA PRO A 9 17.37 -11.99 6.42
C PRO A 9 16.59 -11.61 5.16
N ASN A 10 15.53 -10.82 5.27
CA ASN A 10 14.82 -10.30 4.09
C ASN A 10 15.73 -9.38 3.25
N TYR A 11 16.53 -8.52 3.90
CA TYR A 11 17.47 -7.67 3.17
C TYR A 11 18.52 -8.48 2.41
N VAL A 12 19.13 -9.46 3.08
CA VAL A 12 20.11 -10.35 2.46
C VAL A 12 19.50 -11.11 1.28
N LEU A 13 18.26 -11.58 1.40
CA LEU A 13 17.55 -12.26 0.31
C LEU A 13 17.34 -11.34 -0.91
N ILE A 14 16.84 -10.12 -0.69
CA ILE A 14 16.59 -9.14 -1.78
C ILE A 14 17.89 -8.72 -2.46
N ASN A 15 18.98 -8.62 -1.70
CA ASN A 15 20.31 -8.37 -2.23
C ASN A 15 20.82 -9.57 -3.04
N ALA A 16 20.68 -10.79 -2.53
CA ALA A 16 21.14 -12.02 -3.19
C ALA A 16 20.43 -12.30 -4.52
N ILE A 17 19.15 -11.93 -4.66
CA ILE A 17 18.41 -12.04 -5.93
C ILE A 17 18.65 -10.85 -6.87
N GLY A 18 19.48 -9.87 -6.49
CA GLY A 18 19.85 -8.72 -7.32
C GLY A 18 18.74 -7.70 -7.53
N PHE A 19 17.74 -7.64 -6.65
CA PHE A 19 16.62 -6.70 -6.77
C PHE A 19 16.88 -5.34 -6.11
N THR A 20 17.99 -5.20 -5.38
CA THR A 20 18.42 -3.90 -4.82
C THR A 20 18.53 -2.86 -5.93
N ASN A 21 18.20 -1.61 -5.61
CA ASN A 21 18.11 -0.51 -6.59
C ASN A 21 17.11 -0.73 -7.74
N THR A 22 16.04 -1.51 -7.51
CA THR A 22 14.91 -1.66 -8.44
C THR A 22 13.58 -1.49 -7.73
N ILE A 23 12.51 -1.18 -8.47
CA ILE A 23 11.15 -1.09 -7.91
C ILE A 23 10.64 -2.44 -7.37
N TRP A 24 11.18 -3.54 -7.91
CA TRP A 24 10.80 -4.91 -7.56
C TRP A 24 11.17 -5.27 -6.12
N ALA A 25 12.22 -4.66 -5.56
CA ALA A 25 12.58 -4.82 -4.15
C ALA A 25 11.47 -4.35 -3.19
N ILE A 26 10.56 -3.48 -3.63
CA ILE A 26 9.40 -3.03 -2.84
C ILE A 26 8.16 -3.81 -3.22
N VAL A 27 7.91 -3.98 -4.52
CA VAL A 27 6.67 -4.59 -5.03
C VAL A 27 6.56 -6.05 -4.61
N ILE A 28 7.60 -6.85 -4.80
CA ILE A 28 7.54 -8.30 -4.63
C ILE A 28 7.37 -8.71 -3.16
N PRO A 29 8.15 -8.17 -2.20
CA PRO A 29 7.99 -8.56 -0.79
C PRO A 29 6.60 -8.25 -0.21
N ASN A 30 5.95 -7.18 -0.70
CA ASN A 30 4.62 -6.78 -0.25
C ASN A 30 3.52 -7.21 -1.23
N ALA A 31 3.82 -8.03 -2.25
CA ALA A 31 2.84 -8.43 -3.25
C ALA A 31 1.72 -9.29 -2.64
N ILE A 32 2.05 -10.09 -1.62
CA ILE A 32 1.11 -10.97 -0.93
C ILE A 32 1.07 -10.59 0.55
N SER A 33 0.02 -9.88 0.93
CA SER A 33 -0.34 -9.71 2.33
C SER A 33 -1.18 -10.89 2.80
N VAL A 34 -0.73 -11.59 3.84
CA VAL A 34 -1.47 -12.72 4.44
C VAL A 34 -2.84 -12.29 4.91
N PHE A 35 -2.95 -11.08 5.47
CA PHE A 35 -4.24 -10.52 5.89
C PHE A 35 -5.18 -10.34 4.69
N ASN A 36 -4.71 -9.72 3.60
CA ASN A 36 -5.52 -9.53 2.40
C ASN A 36 -5.94 -10.86 1.76
N LEU A 37 -5.04 -11.85 1.77
CA LEU A 37 -5.32 -13.20 1.30
C LEU A 37 -6.44 -13.86 2.13
N LEU A 38 -6.37 -13.77 3.46
CA LEU A 38 -7.39 -14.34 4.34
C LEU A 38 -8.75 -13.67 4.15
N VAL A 39 -8.78 -12.35 3.96
CA VAL A 39 -10.03 -11.62 3.65
C VAL A 39 -10.61 -12.08 2.32
N MET A 40 -9.79 -12.18 1.26
CA MET A 40 -10.24 -12.66 -0.04
C MET A 40 -10.75 -14.11 0.01
N LYS A 41 -10.01 -15.00 0.69
CA LYS A 41 -10.42 -16.39 0.91
C LYS A 41 -11.78 -16.45 1.60
N SER A 42 -11.93 -15.72 2.71
CA SER A 42 -13.19 -15.69 3.45
C SER A 42 -14.32 -15.15 2.59
N PHE A 43 -14.09 -14.15 1.72
CA PHE A 43 -15.14 -13.65 0.83
C PHE A 43 -15.57 -14.71 -0.19
N PHE A 44 -14.63 -15.39 -0.85
CA PHE A 44 -14.95 -16.43 -1.82
C PHE A 44 -15.65 -17.64 -1.18
N GLU A 45 -15.27 -18.04 0.04
CA GLU A 45 -15.94 -19.12 0.78
C GLU A 45 -17.38 -18.76 1.20
N ASN A 46 -17.76 -17.48 1.21
CA ASN A 46 -19.14 -17.06 1.48
C ASN A 46 -19.96 -16.84 0.21
N LEU A 47 -19.40 -17.05 -0.99
CA LEU A 47 -20.19 -16.99 -2.22
C LEU A 47 -21.10 -18.23 -2.30
N PRO A 48 -22.39 -18.07 -2.68
CA PRO A 48 -23.29 -19.21 -2.83
C PRO A 48 -22.80 -20.17 -3.92
N GLU A 49 -22.53 -21.43 -3.54
CA GLU A 49 -22.10 -22.49 -4.47
C GLU A 49 -23.15 -22.76 -5.55
N GLU A 50 -24.44 -22.52 -5.24
CA GLU A 50 -25.56 -22.65 -6.18
C GLU A 50 -25.37 -21.83 -7.47
N LEU A 51 -24.70 -20.67 -7.39
CA LEU A 51 -24.42 -19.84 -8.57
C LEU A 51 -23.39 -20.48 -9.50
N GLU A 52 -22.43 -21.21 -8.93
CA GLU A 52 -21.42 -21.94 -9.70
C GLU A 52 -22.01 -23.21 -10.32
N GLU A 53 -22.86 -23.93 -9.57
CA GLU A 53 -23.56 -25.11 -10.06
C GLU A 53 -24.52 -24.77 -11.21
N ALA A 54 -25.32 -23.71 -11.06
CA ALA A 54 -26.22 -23.25 -12.13
C ALA A 54 -25.44 -22.89 -13.41
N ALA A 55 -24.32 -22.19 -13.25
CA ALA A 55 -23.47 -21.81 -14.37
C ALA A 55 -22.79 -23.01 -15.06
N ALA A 56 -22.42 -24.03 -14.28
CA ALA A 56 -21.88 -25.28 -14.80
C ALA A 56 -22.95 -26.06 -15.60
N ILE A 57 -24.20 -26.08 -15.12
CA ILE A 57 -25.34 -26.65 -15.84
C ILE A 57 -25.60 -25.89 -17.14
N ASP A 58 -25.45 -24.57 -17.15
CA ASP A 58 -25.52 -23.71 -18.34
C ASP A 58 -24.33 -23.90 -19.31
N GLY A 59 -23.41 -24.82 -19.02
CA GLY A 59 -22.30 -25.20 -19.89
C GLY A 59 -21.08 -24.29 -19.81
N LEU A 60 -20.98 -23.42 -18.79
CA LEU A 60 -19.77 -22.64 -18.56
C LEU A 60 -18.65 -23.52 -18.00
N SER A 61 -17.45 -23.38 -18.57
CA SER A 61 -16.23 -23.95 -17.98
C SER A 61 -15.84 -23.20 -16.70
N THR A 62 -15.01 -23.81 -15.85
CA THR A 62 -14.55 -23.21 -14.58
C THR A 62 -13.97 -21.80 -14.75
N TYR A 63 -13.16 -21.56 -15.79
CA TYR A 63 -12.65 -20.22 -16.09
C TYR A 63 -13.76 -19.27 -16.55
N GLY A 64 -14.76 -19.77 -17.30
CA GLY A 64 -15.94 -19.02 -17.67
C GLY A 64 -16.76 -18.55 -16.47
N ILE A 65 -16.98 -19.45 -15.49
CA ILE A 65 -17.66 -19.15 -14.22
C ILE A 65 -16.88 -18.07 -13.46
N PHE A 66 -15.55 -18.23 -13.34
CA PHE A 66 -14.70 -17.28 -12.65
C PHE A 66 -14.82 -15.86 -13.24
N PHE A 67 -14.64 -15.70 -14.56
CA PHE A 67 -14.64 -14.37 -15.18
C PHE A 67 -16.03 -13.73 -15.31
N ARG A 68 -17.08 -14.53 -15.47
CA ARG A 68 -18.44 -14.02 -15.73
C ARG A 68 -19.30 -13.87 -14.49
N ILE A 69 -19.03 -14.63 -13.43
CA ILE A 69 -19.87 -14.66 -12.22
C ILE A 69 -19.07 -14.22 -11.00
N VAL A 70 -18.03 -14.99 -10.66
CA VAL A 70 -17.26 -14.78 -9.42
C VAL A 70 -16.58 -13.41 -9.42
N LEU A 71 -15.87 -13.05 -10.49
CA LEU A 71 -15.10 -11.81 -10.56
C LEU A 71 -16.01 -10.55 -10.54
N PRO A 72 -17.14 -10.49 -11.28
CA PRO A 72 -18.09 -9.39 -11.16
C PRO A 72 -18.74 -9.25 -9.78
N LEU A 73 -19.06 -10.35 -9.09
CA LEU A 73 -19.58 -10.33 -7.72
C LEU A 73 -18.53 -9.84 -6.72
N SER A 74 -17.25 -10.12 -7.01
CA SER A 74 -16.11 -9.75 -6.15
C SER A 74 -15.65 -8.29 -6.27
N LYS A 75 -16.29 -7.46 -7.12
CA LYS A 75 -15.85 -6.07 -7.39
C LYS A 75 -15.64 -5.24 -6.13
N ALA A 76 -16.53 -5.35 -5.14
CA ALA A 76 -16.45 -4.59 -3.90
C ALA A 76 -15.20 -4.98 -3.07
N VAL A 77 -14.93 -6.28 -2.93
CA VAL A 77 -13.77 -6.76 -2.17
C VAL A 77 -12.47 -6.50 -2.93
N ILE A 78 -12.46 -6.68 -4.24
CA ILE A 78 -11.29 -6.33 -5.07
C ILE A 78 -10.95 -4.84 -4.94
N ALA A 79 -11.94 -3.94 -5.00
CA ALA A 79 -11.71 -2.51 -4.77
C ALA A 79 -11.13 -2.23 -3.37
N THR A 80 -11.61 -2.95 -2.35
CA THR A 80 -11.09 -2.85 -0.98
C THR A 80 -9.66 -3.35 -0.87
N MET A 81 -9.29 -4.42 -1.59
CA MET A 81 -7.91 -4.91 -1.59
C MET A 81 -6.96 -3.96 -2.33
N ILE A 82 -7.38 -3.43 -3.50
CA ILE A 82 -6.61 -2.44 -4.26
C ILE A 82 -6.31 -1.23 -3.39
N LEU A 83 -7.31 -0.76 -2.64
CA LEU A 83 -7.13 0.29 -1.66
C LEU A 83 -6.01 -0.03 -0.66
N PHE A 84 -6.12 -1.17 0.02
CA PHE A 84 -5.17 -1.53 1.07
C PHE A 84 -3.74 -1.56 0.53
N TYR A 85 -3.54 -2.18 -0.64
CA TYR A 85 -2.25 -2.16 -1.31
C TYR A 85 -1.80 -0.74 -1.70
N ALA A 86 -2.68 0.08 -2.27
CA ALA A 86 -2.35 1.44 -2.68
C ALA A 86 -1.87 2.28 -1.49
N VAL A 87 -2.57 2.22 -0.35
CA VAL A 87 -2.18 2.93 0.88
C VAL A 87 -0.86 2.39 1.42
N THR A 88 -0.67 1.05 1.44
CA THR A 88 0.58 0.44 1.88
C THR A 88 1.76 0.89 1.03
N PHE A 89 1.66 0.83 -0.30
CA PHE A 89 2.74 1.24 -1.19
C PHE A 89 3.00 2.75 -1.12
N TRP A 90 1.95 3.57 -1.04
CA TRP A 90 2.09 5.03 -0.89
C TRP A 90 2.90 5.39 0.37
N ASN A 91 2.70 4.67 1.46
CA ASN A 91 3.38 4.90 2.73
C ASN A 91 4.69 4.12 2.92
N SER A 92 5.17 3.39 1.89
CA SER A 92 6.33 2.50 1.98
C SER A 92 7.68 3.24 1.92
N TRP A 93 7.94 4.12 2.91
CA TRP A 93 9.19 4.87 2.98
C TRP A 93 10.36 4.01 3.47
N PHE A 94 10.12 3.13 4.45
CA PHE A 94 11.20 2.40 5.12
C PHE A 94 11.85 1.37 4.19
N GLN A 95 11.04 0.61 3.47
CA GLN A 95 11.55 -0.38 2.52
C GLN A 95 12.25 0.28 1.32
N ALA A 96 11.71 1.41 0.84
CA ALA A 96 12.38 2.19 -0.20
C ALA A 96 13.75 2.69 0.27
N PHE A 97 13.82 3.26 1.47
CA PHE A 97 15.07 3.70 2.06
C PHE A 97 16.06 2.56 2.29
N LEU A 98 15.57 1.36 2.61
CA LEU A 98 16.41 0.19 2.86
C LEU A 98 16.98 -0.42 1.57
N TYR A 99 16.21 -0.44 0.48
CA TYR A 99 16.57 -1.15 -0.75
C TYR A 99 17.05 -0.26 -1.91
N MET A 100 16.91 1.06 -1.80
CA MET A 100 17.25 2.01 -2.85
C MET A 100 18.34 2.97 -2.38
N ASP A 101 19.37 3.11 -3.21
CA ASP A 101 20.47 4.07 -3.07
C ASP A 101 20.39 5.17 -4.15
N ARG A 102 19.75 4.89 -5.29
CA ARG A 102 19.60 5.86 -6.39
C ARG A 102 18.49 6.87 -6.08
N ALA A 103 18.85 8.15 -5.96
CA ALA A 103 17.91 9.24 -5.70
C ALA A 103 16.76 9.33 -6.72
N GLU A 104 17.02 8.97 -7.98
CA GLU A 104 16.00 8.93 -9.06
C GLU A 104 14.84 7.96 -8.78
N LEU A 105 15.06 6.95 -7.93
CA LEU A 105 14.08 5.93 -7.58
C LEU A 105 13.37 6.23 -6.26
N TYR A 106 13.75 7.29 -5.56
CA TYR A 106 13.20 7.58 -4.24
C TYR A 106 11.73 7.99 -4.33
N PRO A 107 10.84 7.31 -3.61
CA PRO A 107 9.46 7.75 -3.52
C PRO A 107 9.40 9.07 -2.75
N VAL A 108 8.33 9.84 -2.99
CA VAL A 108 8.10 11.14 -2.36
C VAL A 108 8.19 11.05 -0.82
N THR A 109 7.79 9.93 -0.24
CA THR A 109 7.85 9.69 1.21
C THR A 109 9.27 9.59 1.77
N VAL A 110 10.24 9.09 0.99
CA VAL A 110 11.67 9.07 1.39
C VAL A 110 12.27 10.48 1.31
N TYR A 111 11.95 11.24 0.25
CA TYR A 111 12.35 12.64 0.15
C TYR A 111 11.87 13.46 1.34
N LEU A 112 10.59 13.29 1.69
CA LEU A 112 9.98 13.95 2.83
C LEU A 112 10.70 13.59 4.14
N ARG A 113 10.98 12.30 4.38
CA ARG A 113 11.75 11.87 5.55
C ARG A 113 13.13 12.52 5.60
N ASN A 114 13.86 12.53 4.49
CA ASN A 114 15.21 13.10 4.42
C ASN A 114 15.19 14.62 4.70
N MET A 115 14.16 15.33 4.25
CA MET A 115 13.97 16.75 4.57
C MET A 115 13.67 16.97 6.06
N ILE A 116 12.79 16.16 6.66
CA ILE A 116 12.50 16.25 8.11
C ILE A 116 13.77 15.99 8.93
N ALA A 117 14.54 14.95 8.58
CA ALA A 117 15.76 14.58 9.29
C ALA A 117 16.91 15.60 9.09
N GLY A 118 17.00 16.20 7.90
CA GLY A 118 17.96 17.27 7.62
C GLY A 118 17.64 18.55 8.39
N ALA A 119 16.36 18.93 8.47
CA ALA A 119 15.91 20.13 9.18
C ALA A 119 16.19 20.07 10.69
N SER A 120 15.99 18.90 11.33
CA SER A 120 16.25 18.68 12.75
C SER A 120 17.75 18.63 13.09
N THR A 121 18.60 18.25 12.15
CA THR A 121 20.06 18.27 12.31
C THR A 121 20.64 19.69 12.15
N ALA A 122 20.03 20.52 11.30
CA ALA A 122 20.44 21.91 11.12
C ALA A 122 20.13 22.79 12.35
N THR A 123 19.10 22.44 13.13
CA THR A 123 18.78 23.16 14.38
C THR A 123 19.70 22.81 15.55
N SER A 124 20.36 21.64 15.53
CA SER A 124 21.25 21.17 16.61
C SER A 124 22.71 21.59 16.45
N VAL A 125 23.14 21.93 15.23
CA VAL A 125 24.46 22.52 14.94
C VAL A 125 24.30 24.04 14.89
N GLY A 126 24.55 24.72 16.02
CA GLY A 126 24.31 26.16 16.22
C GLY A 126 24.93 27.10 15.17
N GLY A 127 24.24 27.26 14.03
CA GLY A 127 24.58 28.17 12.95
C GLY A 127 24.15 29.60 13.27
N ALA A 128 25.12 30.51 13.18
CA ALA A 128 25.11 31.90 13.62
C ALA A 128 23.91 32.77 13.17
N ALA A 129 23.70 33.84 13.95
CA ALA A 129 22.74 34.93 13.78
C ALA A 129 22.51 35.30 12.29
N GLY A 130 21.26 35.13 11.84
CA GLY A 130 20.84 35.11 10.43
C GLY A 130 19.95 33.90 10.09
N ALA A 131 19.93 32.91 11.00
CA ALA A 131 19.28 31.61 10.85
C ALA A 131 17.75 31.58 10.97
N ASP A 132 17.08 32.62 11.49
CA ASP A 132 15.63 32.58 11.71
C ASP A 132 14.83 32.48 10.41
N ASN A 133 15.20 33.26 9.38
CA ASN A 133 14.53 33.21 8.08
C ASN A 133 14.79 31.87 7.37
N VAL A 134 16.01 31.31 7.48
CA VAL A 134 16.37 30.04 6.83
C VAL A 134 15.71 28.86 7.53
N ALA A 135 15.65 28.86 8.87
CA ALA A 135 14.96 27.85 9.67
C ALA A 135 13.44 27.92 9.44
N GLN A 136 12.87 29.12 9.33
CA GLN A 136 11.45 29.31 9.02
C GLN A 136 11.11 28.88 7.59
N ILE A 137 11.98 29.15 6.60
CA ILE A 137 11.83 28.65 5.23
C ILE A 137 11.90 27.11 5.22
N ALA A 138 12.86 26.49 5.92
CA ALA A 138 12.97 25.03 5.99
C ALA A 138 11.72 24.39 6.62
N SER A 139 11.20 24.99 7.70
CA SER A 139 9.94 24.56 8.35
C SER A 139 8.73 24.69 7.42
N ASN A 140 8.63 25.79 6.66
CA ASN A 140 7.56 25.99 5.70
C ASN A 140 7.61 24.97 4.55
N ILE A 141 8.80 24.69 3.99
CA ILE A 141 8.94 23.69 2.93
C ILE A 141 8.58 22.29 3.47
N GLN A 142 8.98 21.96 4.70
CA GLN A 142 8.58 20.70 5.36
C GLN A 142 7.04 20.61 5.51
N ALA A 143 6.39 21.66 6.00
CA ALA A 143 4.93 21.69 6.17
C ALA A 143 4.20 21.53 4.84
N VAL A 144 4.62 22.24 3.79
CA VAL A 144 4.04 22.14 2.45
C VAL A 144 4.23 20.74 1.86
N THR A 145 5.41 20.15 2.02
CA THR A 145 5.70 18.80 1.51
C THR A 145 4.82 17.75 2.22
N MET A 146 4.61 17.90 3.54
CA MET A 146 3.69 17.05 4.31
C MET A 146 2.25 17.15 3.80
N VAL A 147 1.74 18.37 3.61
CA VAL A 147 0.39 18.57 3.07
C VAL A 147 0.27 17.95 1.67
N LEU A 148 1.25 18.16 0.79
CA LEU A 148 1.24 17.62 -0.58
C LEU A 148 1.30 16.09 -0.61
N THR A 149 2.02 15.43 0.31
CA THR A 149 2.04 13.96 0.38
C THR A 149 0.76 13.33 0.90
N VAL A 150 0.03 14.05 1.77
CA VAL A 150 -1.24 13.56 2.34
C VAL A 150 -2.42 13.85 1.40
N LEU A 151 -2.33 14.91 0.59
CA LEU A 151 -3.41 15.36 -0.30
C LEU A 151 -3.96 14.26 -1.24
N PRO A 152 -3.13 13.45 -1.94
CA PRO A 152 -3.64 12.38 -2.79
C PRO A 152 -4.44 11.32 -2.04
N ILE A 153 -4.04 11.00 -0.80
CA ILE A 153 -4.76 10.04 0.06
C ILE A 153 -6.13 10.62 0.44
N ILE A 154 -6.17 11.90 0.82
CA ILE A 154 -7.43 12.60 1.15
C ILE A 154 -8.35 12.67 -0.06
N CYS A 155 -7.83 12.96 -1.25
CA CYS A 155 -8.62 13.02 -2.48
C CYS A 155 -9.17 11.65 -2.89
N LEU A 156 -8.42 10.58 -2.68
CA LEU A 156 -8.88 9.21 -2.96
C LEU A 156 -9.93 8.74 -1.94
N TYR A 157 -9.81 9.15 -0.67
CA TYR A 157 -10.65 8.70 0.44
C TYR A 157 -12.17 8.70 0.16
N PRO A 158 -12.81 9.77 -0.37
CA PRO A 158 -14.25 9.76 -0.64
C PRO A 158 -14.68 8.73 -1.70
N PHE A 159 -13.85 8.49 -2.72
CA PHE A 159 -14.13 7.48 -3.75
C PHE A 159 -14.08 6.07 -3.15
N ILE A 160 -13.11 5.87 -2.27
CA ILE A 160 -12.87 4.60 -1.59
C ILE A 160 -13.97 4.29 -0.56
N GLN A 161 -14.39 5.30 0.22
CA GLN A 161 -15.38 5.16 1.28
C GLN A 161 -16.69 4.53 0.77
N LYS A 162 -17.12 4.88 -0.45
CA LYS A 162 -18.31 4.28 -1.08
C LYS A 162 -18.22 2.76 -1.19
N TYR A 163 -17.06 2.22 -1.58
CA TYR A 163 -16.86 0.77 -1.73
C TYR A 163 -16.70 0.08 -0.37
N PHE A 164 -16.10 0.76 0.61
CA PHE A 164 -15.91 0.24 1.96
C PHE A 164 -17.24 0.05 2.69
N VAL A 165 -18.15 1.02 2.57
CA VAL A 165 -19.51 0.93 3.14
C VAL A 165 -20.29 -0.21 2.48
N SER A 166 -20.19 -0.39 1.16
CA SER A 166 -20.85 -1.53 0.48
C SER A 166 -20.26 -2.90 0.85
N GLY A 167 -18.93 -3.00 0.99
CA GLY A 167 -18.25 -4.25 1.31
C GLY A 167 -18.48 -4.73 2.75
N ILE A 168 -18.46 -3.82 3.73
CA ILE A 168 -18.73 -4.16 5.14
C ILE A 168 -20.22 -4.49 5.36
N MET A 169 -21.14 -3.77 4.70
CA MET A 169 -22.57 -4.06 4.83
C MET A 169 -22.94 -5.43 4.25
N LEU A 170 -22.25 -5.90 3.20
CA LEU A 170 -22.40 -7.28 2.69
C LEU A 170 -21.90 -8.34 3.68
N GLY A 171 -20.83 -8.07 4.43
CA GLY A 171 -20.35 -8.97 5.49
C GLY A 171 -21.17 -8.92 6.79
N ALA A 172 -21.96 -7.87 7.00
CA ALA A 172 -22.81 -7.67 8.17
C ALA A 172 -24.22 -8.27 8.00
N VAL A 173 -24.70 -8.47 6.77
CA VAL A 173 -25.90 -9.27 6.50
C VAL A 173 -25.53 -10.75 6.48
N LYS A 174 -25.10 -11.25 7.65
CA LYS A 174 -25.31 -12.66 7.98
C LYS A 174 -26.80 -12.82 8.25
N GLN A 175 -27.53 -13.35 7.28
CA GLN A 175 -28.69 -14.19 7.53
C GLN A 175 -28.33 -15.62 7.20
#